data_AF-A0A7K3DNA8-F1
#
_entry.id   AF-A0A7K3DNA8-F1
#
_cell.length_a   1.000
_cell.length_b   1.000
_cell.length_c   1.000
_cell.angle_alpha   90.00
_cell.angle_beta   90.00
_cell.angle_gamma   90.00
#
_symmetry.space_group_name_H-M   'P 1'
#
loop_
_entity.id
_entity.type
_entity.pdbx_description
1 polymer ?
#
loop_
_entity_poly.entity_id
_entity_poly.type
_entity_poly.pdbx_seq_one_letter_code
_entity_poly.pdbx_strand_id
1 'polypeptide(L)'
;MAAVPTGSRPSTPVPHELRFDAGRLCLDLVATAHPEERLISPDRLRSWLAGAGLVPDGGDLPSCAAAWLPAFRELRGHIGRLVRGELAGRPAPAALERVNLLARAAPP
;
A
#
# COMPACT_ATOMS: atom_id res chain seq x y z
N MET A 1 -20.68 -45.94 16.58
CA MET A 1 -19.89 -45.80 15.33
C MET A 1 -20.75 -45.07 14.32
N ALA A 2 -20.16 -44.08 13.63
CA ALA A 2 -20.74 -43.12 12.67
C ALA A 2 -21.47 -41.90 13.27
N ALA A 3 -21.26 -40.65 12.86
CA ALA A 3 -20.10 -39.90 12.36
C ALA A 3 -20.53 -38.42 12.47
N VAL A 4 -19.74 -37.57 13.12
CA VAL A 4 -19.97 -36.11 13.16
C VAL A 4 -19.50 -35.52 11.82
N PRO A 5 -20.34 -34.79 11.06
CA PRO A 5 -19.83 -33.98 9.98
C PRO A 5 -19.35 -32.66 10.57
N THR A 6 -18.05 -32.59 10.86
CA THR A 6 -17.31 -31.35 11.09
C THR A 6 -17.16 -30.63 9.75
N GLY A 7 -18.22 -29.94 9.32
CA GLY A 7 -18.18 -29.07 8.16
C GLY A 7 -17.77 -27.67 8.57
N SER A 8 -16.48 -27.42 8.86
CA SER A 8 -15.95 -26.06 8.77
C SER A 8 -16.03 -25.65 7.30
N ARG A 9 -17.08 -24.92 6.94
CA ARG A 9 -17.15 -24.28 5.63
C ARG A 9 -15.97 -23.30 5.53
N PRO A 10 -15.24 -23.26 4.40
CA PRO A 10 -14.36 -22.14 4.14
C PRO A 10 -15.22 -20.88 4.20
N SER A 11 -14.88 -19.95 5.09
CA SER A 11 -15.46 -18.61 5.07
C SER A 11 -14.99 -17.96 3.78
N THR A 12 -15.82 -18.04 2.73
CA THR A 12 -15.67 -17.18 1.55
C THR A 12 -15.65 -15.75 2.07
N PRO A 13 -14.56 -14.98 1.87
CA PRO A 13 -14.60 -13.58 2.24
C PRO A 13 -15.76 -12.96 1.48
N VAL A 14 -16.74 -12.42 2.20
CA VAL A 14 -17.79 -11.59 1.60
C VAL A 14 -17.05 -10.49 0.82
N PRO A 15 -17.28 -10.30 -0.49
CA PRO A 15 -16.68 -9.19 -1.20
C PRO A 15 -17.16 -7.92 -0.51
N HIS A 16 -16.27 -7.26 0.24
CA HIS A 16 -16.53 -5.94 0.78
C HIS A 16 -16.36 -4.96 -0.40
N GLU A 17 -17.31 -4.99 -1.34
CA GLU A 17 -17.34 -4.24 -2.61
C GLU A 17 -17.27 -2.71 -2.44
N LEU A 18 -17.23 -2.21 -1.20
CA LEU A 18 -17.17 -0.79 -0.89
C LEU A 18 -15.95 -0.38 -0.05
N ARG A 19 -14.97 -1.27 0.18
CA ARG A 19 -13.71 -0.83 0.79
C ARG A 19 -12.80 -0.27 -0.30
N PHE A 20 -12.60 1.04 -0.25
CA PHE A 20 -11.50 1.69 -0.93
C PHE A 20 -10.19 1.21 -0.29
N ASP A 21 -9.66 0.07 -0.76
CA ASP A 21 -8.45 -0.56 -0.22
C ASP A 21 -7.23 0.35 -0.32
N ALA A 22 -7.23 1.25 -1.30
CA ALA A 22 -6.25 2.31 -1.41
C ALA A 22 -6.11 3.13 -0.13
N GLY A 23 -7.18 3.33 0.65
CA GLY A 23 -7.10 4.03 1.94
C GLY A 23 -6.21 3.31 2.96
N ARG A 24 -6.40 1.99 3.12
CA ARG A 24 -5.57 1.18 4.02
C ARG A 24 -4.14 1.06 3.50
N LEU A 25 -3.97 0.80 2.21
CA LEU A 25 -2.64 0.70 1.58
C LEU A 25 -1.83 2.00 1.71
N CYS A 26 -2.47 3.16 1.55
CA CYS A 26 -1.82 4.45 1.76
C CYS A 26 -1.34 4.63 3.20
N LEU A 27 -2.15 4.22 4.18
CA LEU A 27 -1.78 4.31 5.60
C LEU A 27 -0.68 3.31 5.96
N ASP A 28 -0.75 2.08 5.46
CA ASP A 28 0.26 1.05 5.63
C ASP A 28 1.60 1.50 5.00
N LEU A 29 1.56 2.20 3.86
CA LEU A 29 2.74 2.83 3.25
C LEU A 29 3.32 3.93 4.16
N VAL A 30 2.49 4.82 4.72
CA VAL A 30 2.94 5.86 5.68
C VAL A 30 3.59 5.25 6.91
N ALA A 31 3.04 4.15 7.43
CA ALA A 31 3.56 3.46 8.60
C ALA A 31 4.99 2.92 8.39
N THR A 32 5.45 2.71 7.16
CA THR A 32 6.84 2.28 6.88
C THR A 32 7.90 3.31 7.27
N ALA A 33 7.53 4.53 7.62
CA ALA A 33 8.44 5.58 8.08
C ALA A 33 8.54 5.68 9.62
N HIS A 34 7.82 4.84 10.38
CA HIS A 34 7.75 4.95 11.84
C HIS A 34 7.93 3.58 12.53
N PRO A 35 8.69 3.51 13.64
CA PRO A 35 9.55 4.58 14.18
C PRO A 35 10.77 4.87 13.29
N GLU A 36 11.21 3.87 12.55
CA GLU A 36 12.35 3.91 11.64
C GLU A 36 11.93 3.78 10.17
N GLU A 37 12.80 4.23 9.26
CA GLU A 37 12.64 3.98 7.83
C GLU A 37 12.76 2.47 7.54
N ARG A 38 11.69 1.85 7.02
CA ARG A 38 11.65 0.43 6.67
C ARG A 38 11.85 0.16 5.19
N LEU A 39 11.58 1.14 4.32
CA LEU A 39 11.87 1.05 2.89
C LEU A 39 13.31 1.46 2.64
N ILE A 40 14.28 0.71 3.17
CA ILE A 40 15.72 1.03 3.09
C ILE A 40 16.41 0.52 1.83
N SER A 41 15.82 -0.47 1.16
CA SER A 41 16.41 -1.12 -0.01
C SER A 41 15.33 -1.57 -1.00
N PRO A 42 15.71 -1.84 -2.26
CA PRO A 42 14.80 -2.40 -3.26
C PRO A 42 14.19 -3.74 -2.82
N ASP A 43 14.94 -4.60 -2.14
CA ASP A 43 14.42 -5.88 -1.61
C ASP A 43 13.31 -5.68 -0.56
N ARG A 44 13.47 -4.65 0.30
CA ARG A 44 12.44 -4.29 1.28
C ARG A 44 11.19 -3.74 0.61
N LEU A 45 11.35 -2.93 -0.44
CA LEU A 45 10.22 -2.48 -1.25
C LEU A 45 9.49 -3.66 -1.91
N ARG A 46 10.23 -4.60 -2.53
CA ARG A 46 9.65 -5.82 -3.12
C ARG A 46 8.85 -6.63 -2.10
N SER A 47 9.44 -6.86 -0.92
CA SER A 47 8.79 -7.58 0.18
C SER A 47 7.51 -6.88 0.65
N TRP A 48 7.53 -5.55 0.73
CA TRP A 48 6.35 -4.77 1.10
C TRP A 48 5.25 -4.84 0.03
N LEU A 49 5.60 -4.69 -1.25
CA LEU A 49 4.65 -4.79 -2.38
C LEU A 49 3.97 -6.17 -2.41
N ALA A 50 4.73 -7.24 -2.20
CA ALA A 50 4.19 -8.60 -2.14
C ALA A 50 3.28 -8.78 -0.92
N GLY A 51 3.73 -8.36 0.28
CA GLY A 51 2.91 -8.42 1.49
C GLY A 51 1.64 -7.57 1.44
N ALA A 52 1.65 -6.51 0.63
CA ALA A 52 0.49 -5.65 0.36
C ALA A 52 -0.45 -6.20 -0.73
N GLY A 53 -0.10 -7.29 -1.40
CA GLY A 53 -0.87 -7.87 -2.51
C GLY A 53 -0.86 -7.00 -3.79
N LEU A 54 0.12 -6.11 -3.92
CA LEU A 54 0.25 -5.19 -5.07
C LEU A 54 1.01 -5.81 -6.25
N VAL A 55 1.59 -7.00 -6.06
CA VAL A 55 2.26 -7.78 -7.09
C VAL A 55 1.75 -9.23 -7.05
N PRO A 56 1.62 -9.90 -8.22
CA PRO A 56 1.26 -11.31 -8.25
C PRO A 56 2.32 -12.18 -7.57
N ASP A 57 1.89 -13.21 -6.84
CA ASP A 57 2.78 -14.23 -6.28
C ASP A 57 3.55 -14.93 -7.42
N GLY A 58 4.88 -14.85 -7.39
CA GLY A 58 5.76 -15.48 -8.39
C GLY A 58 6.00 -14.65 -9.65
N GLY A 59 5.49 -13.42 -9.73
CA GLY A 59 5.94 -12.47 -10.76
C GLY A 59 7.35 -12.00 -10.47
N ASP A 60 8.27 -12.15 -11.43
CA ASP A 60 9.56 -11.47 -11.37
C ASP A 60 9.30 -9.96 -11.27
N LEU A 61 9.47 -9.41 -10.07
CA LEU A 61 9.37 -7.97 -9.89
C LEU A 61 10.46 -7.35 -10.77
N PRO A 62 10.10 -6.44 -11.68
CA PRO A 62 11.04 -5.92 -12.66
C PRO A 62 12.26 -5.31 -11.95
N SER A 63 13.43 -5.42 -12.60
CA SER A 63 14.70 -4.89 -12.08
C SER A 63 14.66 -3.39 -11.73
N CYS A 64 13.59 -2.69 -12.13
CA CYS A 64 13.30 -1.29 -11.82
C CYS A 64 12.90 -1.02 -10.36
N ALA A 65 12.82 -2.02 -9.47
CA ALA A 65 12.58 -1.78 -8.04
C ALA A 65 13.56 -0.76 -7.42
N ALA A 66 14.79 -0.69 -7.93
CA ALA A 66 15.77 0.33 -7.54
C ALA A 66 15.34 1.76 -7.94
N ALA A 67 14.74 1.92 -9.11
CA ALA A 67 14.20 3.20 -9.59
C ALA A 67 12.88 3.58 -8.88
N TRP A 68 12.13 2.61 -8.39
CA TRP A 68 10.87 2.84 -7.68
C TRP A 68 11.06 3.30 -6.24
N LEU A 69 12.15 2.91 -5.57
CA LEU A 69 12.35 3.21 -4.16
C LEU A 69 12.28 4.72 -3.82
N PRO A 70 12.94 5.63 -4.56
CA PRO A 70 12.78 7.06 -4.34
C PRO A 70 11.34 7.55 -4.56
N ALA A 71 10.66 7.06 -5.61
CA ALA A 71 9.29 7.44 -5.94
C ALA A 71 8.28 7.01 -4.85
N PHE A 72 8.43 5.80 -4.30
CA PHE A 72 7.59 5.34 -3.19
C PHE A 72 7.81 6.16 -1.92
N ARG A 73 9.06 6.53 -1.61
CA ARG A 73 9.37 7.41 -0.47
C ARG A 73 8.79 8.81 -0.65
N GLU A 74 8.86 9.35 -1.86
CA GLU A 74 8.24 10.63 -2.22
C GLU A 74 6.71 10.57 -2.02
N LEU A 75 6.06 9.60 -2.66
CA LEU A 75 4.60 9.40 -2.56
C LEU A 75 4.16 9.27 -1.10
N ARG A 76 4.84 8.42 -0.32
CA ARG A 76 4.61 8.26 1.12
C ARG A 76 4.73 9.59 1.88
N GLY A 77 5.73 10.40 1.55
CA GLY A 77 5.95 11.71 2.15
C GLY A 77 4.75 12.63 1.93
N HIS A 78 4.19 12.68 0.72
CA HIS A 78 3.02 13.49 0.41
C HIS A 78 1.74 12.94 1.04
N ILE A 79 1.50 11.63 0.99
CA ILE A 79 0.37 11.00 1.70
C ILE A 79 0.43 11.32 3.20
N GLY A 80 1.60 11.20 3.82
CA GLY A 80 1.77 11.53 5.25
C GLY A 80 1.45 12.99 5.57
N ARG A 81 1.76 13.94 4.66
CA ARG A 81 1.35 15.35 4.81
C ARG A 81 -0.15 15.52 4.70
N LEU A 82 -0.81 14.82 3.76
CA LEU A 82 -2.26 14.85 3.62
C LEU A 82 -2.94 14.34 4.88
N VAL A 83 -2.57 13.14 5.35
CA VAL A 83 -3.16 12.53 6.55
C VAL A 83 -3.00 13.44 7.78
N ARG A 84 -1.79 13.97 8.02
CA ARG A 84 -1.56 14.89 9.15
C ARG A 84 -2.30 16.22 8.98
N GLY A 85 -2.44 16.70 7.75
CA GLY A 85 -3.19 17.91 7.43
C GLY A 85 -4.67 17.76 7.77
N GLU A 86 -5.30 16.67 7.30
CA GLU A 86 -6.69 16.35 7.59
C GLU A 86 -6.93 16.20 9.10
N LEU A 87 -6.07 15.45 9.80
CA LEU A 87 -6.17 15.29 11.26
C LEU A 87 -6.02 16.61 12.03
N ALA A 88 -5.29 17.58 11.47
CA ALA A 88 -5.10 18.90 12.06
C ALA A 88 -6.11 19.95 11.56
N GLY A 89 -7.07 19.59 10.70
CA GLY A 89 -7.98 20.54 10.05
C GLY A 89 -7.27 21.56 9.15
N ARG A 90 -6.08 21.23 8.64
CA ARG A 90 -5.24 22.08 7.78
C ARG A 90 -4.94 21.35 6.47
N PRO A 91 -5.71 21.61 5.39
CA PRO A 91 -5.48 20.97 4.10
C PRO A 91 -4.05 21.19 3.59
N ALA A 92 -3.50 20.20 2.89
CA ALA A 92 -2.17 20.27 2.30
C ALA A 92 -2.23 20.27 0.75
N PRO A 93 -2.65 21.38 0.12
CA PRO A 93 -2.97 21.43 -1.31
C PRO A 93 -1.78 21.06 -2.21
N ALA A 94 -0.56 21.49 -1.86
CA ALA A 94 0.65 21.13 -2.61
C ALA A 94 0.97 19.63 -2.54
N ALA A 95 0.65 18.96 -1.43
CA ALA A 95 0.82 17.51 -1.32
C ALA A 95 -0.23 16.78 -2.15
N LEU A 96 -1.47 17.29 -2.18
CA LEU A 96 -2.55 16.74 -3.00
C LEU A 96 -2.23 16.86 -4.49
N GLU A 97 -1.78 18.04 -4.92
CA GLU A 97 -1.35 18.28 -6.30
C GLU A 97 -0.23 17.31 -6.71
N ARG A 98 0.77 17.11 -5.84
CA ARG A 98 1.86 16.19 -6.14
C ARG A 98 1.41 14.73 -6.24
N VAL A 99 0.53 14.26 -5.35
CA VAL A 99 -0.07 12.91 -5.44
C VAL A 99 -0.85 12.75 -6.73
N ASN A 100 -1.68 13.74 -7.08
CA ASN A 100 -2.46 13.72 -8.32
C ASN A 100 -1.55 13.68 -9.55
N LEU A 101 -0.45 14.45 -9.56
CA LEU A 101 0.51 14.43 -10.65
C LEU A 101 1.19 13.07 -10.81
N LEU A 102 1.59 12.43 -9.71
CA LEU A 102 2.17 11.07 -9.73
C LEU A 102 1.16 10.04 -10.26
N ALA A 103 -0.11 10.15 -9.90
CA ALA A 103 -1.18 9.25 -10.34
C ALA A 103 -1.57 9.43 -11.81
N ARG A 104 -1.24 10.56 -12.45
CA ARG A 104 -1.55 10.81 -13.88
C ARG A 104 -0.64 10.05 -14.83
N ALA A 105 0.52 9.57 -14.38
CA ALA A 105 1.39 8.76 -15.22
C ALA A 105 0.68 7.43 -15.56
N ALA A 106 0.75 7.01 -16.82
CA ALA A 106 0.26 5.70 -17.20
C ALA A 106 0.99 4.62 -16.38
N PRO A 107 0.30 3.56 -15.92
CA PRO A 107 0.97 2.42 -15.31
C PRO A 107 2.06 1.88 -16.25
N PRO A 108 3.27 1.57 -15.75
CA PRO A 108 4.34 1.00 -16.56
C PRO A 108 3.98 -0.38 -17.12
#